data_AF-A0AAX2IAA5-F1
#
_entry.id   AF-A0AAX2IAA5-F1
#
_cell.length_a   1.000
_cell.length_b   1.000
_cell.length_c   1.000
_cell.angle_alpha   90.00
_cell.angle_beta   90.00
_cell.angle_gamma   90.00
#
_symmetry.space_group_name_H-M   'P 1'
#
loop_
_entity.id
_entity.type
_entity.pdbx_description
1 polymer ?
#
loop_
_entity_poly.entity_id
_entity_poly.type
_entity_poly.pdbx_seq_one_letter_code
_entity_poly.pdbx_strand_id
1 'polypeptide(L)'
;MQILFILLSLFSTTLCAQATFNAREVDAVAYDDSGNYTFFQKLRNGNYKALDLDFDVKYPIKDNFFNFLSPYWRKDDEEYSEEEILEDNTEIIFTKDISKTSFQDFVGKTYWCDTVISSEEREEGHIICEMVNNHTAVQAHIANKIPTYGFGQYIIDTPKDTPRWLTFDTKQYAILMLKLKDSKQIYLFINENGDLEKVFIPMGDKIVLIDEAKYTFRKITSEIYNLKNYRYSTRDFDDYFEIFPKGKKYEIIDIFKNKALLGTYDTIIRNETFIITKNKEEVNIYNQFFQKLNYGKVKSAHLINLAVEVEDEQGVKYYDSTGKSIPKSALREFSCGTR
;
A
#
# COMPACT_ATOMS: atom_id res chain seq x y z
N MET A 1 1.35 23.81 30.37
CA MET A 1 0.39 22.88 29.73
C MET A 1 0.38 23.05 28.19
N GLN A 2 1.57 23.17 27.57
CA GLN A 2 1.73 23.46 26.13
C GLN A 2 2.64 22.43 25.41
N ILE A 3 3.18 21.46 26.15
CA ILE A 3 4.03 20.39 25.58
C ILE A 3 3.19 19.17 25.13
N LEU A 4 1.90 19.10 25.51
CA LEU A 4 1.03 17.97 25.17
C LEU A 4 0.34 18.09 23.79
N PHE A 5 0.36 19.25 23.15
CA PHE A 5 -0.35 19.47 21.86
C PHE A 5 0.52 19.27 20.62
N ILE A 6 1.86 19.28 20.73
CA ILE A 6 2.76 19.11 19.58
C ILE A 6 3.03 17.63 19.28
N LEU A 7 2.85 16.72 20.25
CA LEU A 7 2.91 15.28 19.97
C LEU A 7 1.66 14.75 19.24
N LEU A 8 0.50 15.41 19.34
CA LEU A 8 -0.74 14.94 18.72
C LEU A 8 -0.83 15.22 17.20
N SER A 9 -0.02 16.12 16.65
CA SER A 9 0.00 16.42 15.21
C SER A 9 0.85 15.46 14.37
N LEU A 10 1.66 14.60 15.00
CA LEU A 10 2.43 13.56 14.32
C LEU A 10 1.71 12.19 14.29
N PHE A 11 0.61 12.05 15.03
CA PHE A 11 -0.18 10.81 15.11
C PHE A 11 -1.57 10.90 14.46
N SER A 12 -1.92 12.01 13.80
CA SER A 12 -3.25 12.19 13.19
C SER A 12 -3.53 11.30 11.95
N THR A 13 -2.59 10.42 11.56
CA THR A 13 -2.82 9.41 10.52
C THR A 13 -3.52 8.13 11.04
N THR A 14 -3.79 8.03 12.34
CA THR A 14 -4.24 6.76 12.98
C THR A 14 -5.75 6.51 13.04
N LEU A 15 -6.60 7.37 12.47
CA LEU A 15 -8.05 7.25 12.70
C LEU A 15 -8.85 6.62 11.55
N CYS A 16 -8.32 6.46 10.33
CA CYS A 16 -9.02 5.73 9.28
C CYS A 16 -8.97 4.22 9.56
N ALA A 17 -10.13 3.57 9.56
CA ALA A 17 -10.24 2.14 9.81
C ALA A 17 -9.61 1.35 8.66
N GLN A 18 -8.69 0.44 8.99
CA GLN A 18 -8.18 -0.55 8.06
C GLN A 18 -9.23 -1.63 7.80
N ALA A 19 -9.26 -2.18 6.58
CA ALA A 19 -10.07 -3.35 6.27
C ALA A 19 -9.63 -4.55 7.12
N THR A 20 -10.57 -5.15 7.85
CA THR A 20 -10.27 -6.32 8.68
C THR A 20 -11.28 -7.44 8.44
N PHE A 21 -10.79 -8.67 8.42
CA PHE A 21 -11.62 -9.86 8.32
C PHE A 21 -11.33 -10.82 9.49
N ASN A 22 -12.37 -11.44 10.04
CA ASN A 22 -12.22 -12.36 11.16
C ASN A 22 -11.79 -13.73 10.63
N ALA A 23 -10.57 -14.12 10.97
CA ALA A 23 -9.93 -15.35 10.52
C ALA A 23 -9.52 -16.22 11.71
N ARG A 24 -10.28 -16.17 12.82
CA ARG A 24 -10.00 -16.96 14.02
C ARG A 24 -10.12 -18.47 13.82
N GLU A 25 -10.64 -18.93 12.70
CA GLU A 25 -10.69 -20.35 12.32
C GLU A 25 -9.44 -20.82 11.58
N VAL A 26 -8.60 -19.91 11.09
CA VAL A 26 -7.32 -20.25 10.47
C VAL A 26 -6.33 -20.67 11.56
N ASP A 27 -5.78 -21.87 11.40
CA ASP A 27 -4.76 -22.46 12.26
C ASP A 27 -3.39 -22.56 11.56
N ALA A 28 -3.37 -22.66 10.22
CA ALA A 28 -2.14 -22.71 9.43
C ALA A 28 -2.30 -22.09 8.03
N VAL A 29 -1.16 -21.79 7.39
CA VAL A 29 -1.03 -21.42 5.98
C VAL A 29 0.00 -22.35 5.36
N ALA A 30 -0.37 -23.12 4.34
CA ALA A 30 0.59 -23.87 3.53
C ALA A 30 0.89 -23.10 2.25
N TYR A 31 2.08 -23.30 1.68
CA TYR A 31 2.44 -22.75 0.38
C TYR A 31 3.40 -23.67 -0.38
N ASP A 32 3.42 -23.54 -1.70
CA ASP A 32 4.31 -24.28 -2.60
C ASP A 32 5.37 -23.37 -3.28
N ASP A 33 6.29 -24.01 -4.01
CA ASP A 33 7.38 -23.33 -4.74
C ASP A 33 6.90 -22.53 -5.97
N SER A 34 5.61 -22.65 -6.34
CA SER A 34 4.98 -21.87 -7.40
C SER A 34 4.24 -20.64 -6.86
N GLY A 35 4.26 -20.44 -5.54
CA GLY A 35 3.59 -19.33 -4.88
C GLY A 35 2.12 -19.55 -4.58
N ASN A 36 1.60 -20.76 -4.81
CA ASN A 36 0.25 -21.08 -4.37
C ASN A 36 0.25 -21.19 -2.85
N TYR A 37 -0.85 -20.78 -2.23
CA TYR A 37 -1.04 -20.88 -0.79
C TYR A 37 -2.47 -21.32 -0.48
N THR A 38 -2.63 -21.93 0.69
CA THR A 38 -3.95 -22.34 1.19
C THR A 38 -4.01 -22.12 2.70
N PHE A 39 -5.12 -21.56 3.17
CA PHE A 39 -5.38 -21.44 4.61
C PHE A 39 -6.03 -22.72 5.13
N PHE A 40 -5.71 -23.12 6.35
CA PHE A 40 -6.24 -24.35 6.94
C PHE A 40 -6.83 -24.11 8.32
N GLN A 41 -7.99 -24.73 8.57
CA GLN A 41 -8.60 -24.85 9.89
C GLN A 41 -8.28 -26.22 10.49
N LYS A 42 -7.78 -26.26 11.73
CA LYS A 42 -7.55 -27.54 12.43
C LYS A 42 -8.84 -28.07 13.06
N LEU A 43 -9.13 -29.34 12.81
CA LEU A 43 -10.27 -30.07 13.35
C LEU A 43 -9.93 -30.78 14.66
N ARG A 44 -10.97 -31.25 15.37
CA ARG A 44 -10.82 -31.94 16.67
C ARG A 44 -10.12 -33.29 16.57
N ASN A 45 -10.23 -33.98 15.44
CA ASN A 45 -9.56 -35.25 15.17
C ASN A 45 -8.07 -35.07 14.81
N GLY A 46 -7.59 -33.83 14.67
CA GLY A 46 -6.20 -33.51 14.34
C GLY A 46 -5.96 -33.17 12.88
N ASN A 47 -6.88 -33.53 11.98
CA ASN A 47 -6.85 -33.20 10.56
C ASN A 47 -7.20 -31.72 10.32
N TYR A 48 -7.15 -31.30 9.07
CA TYR A 48 -7.39 -29.94 8.63
C TYR A 48 -8.42 -29.89 7.51
N LYS A 49 -9.08 -28.74 7.38
CA LYS A 49 -9.88 -28.38 6.19
C LYS A 49 -9.29 -27.15 5.53
N ALA A 50 -9.22 -27.17 4.20
CA ALA A 50 -8.84 -26.00 3.43
C ALA A 50 -9.91 -24.90 3.55
N LEU A 51 -9.43 -23.67 3.60
CA LEU A 51 -10.19 -22.44 3.64
C LEU A 51 -9.71 -21.56 2.49
N ASP A 52 -10.57 -21.36 1.50
CA ASP A 52 -10.29 -20.46 0.39
C ASP A 52 -10.89 -19.10 0.69
N LEU A 53 -10.06 -18.07 0.67
CA LEU A 53 -10.54 -16.70 0.78
C LEU A 53 -11.03 -16.25 -0.58
N ASP A 54 -12.30 -15.85 -0.66
CA ASP A 54 -12.89 -15.30 -1.87
C ASP A 54 -13.58 -13.96 -1.56
N PHE A 55 -13.94 -13.21 -2.60
CA PHE A 55 -14.52 -11.88 -2.51
C PHE A 55 -15.81 -11.80 -3.32
N ASP A 56 -16.90 -11.45 -2.65
CA ASP A 56 -18.11 -11.05 -3.37
C ASP A 56 -17.88 -9.65 -3.95
N VAL A 57 -17.97 -9.53 -5.27
CA VAL A 57 -17.94 -8.25 -5.96
C VAL A 57 -19.30 -7.57 -5.83
N LYS A 58 -19.33 -6.42 -5.16
CA LYS A 58 -20.53 -5.59 -5.02
C LYS A 58 -20.40 -4.37 -5.93
N TYR A 59 -21.15 -4.37 -7.02
CA TYR A 59 -21.22 -3.22 -7.92
C TYR A 59 -21.92 -2.02 -7.26
N PRO A 60 -21.41 -0.79 -7.41
CA PRO A 60 -22.18 0.41 -7.10
C PRO A 60 -23.42 0.48 -7.99
N ILE A 61 -24.44 1.20 -7.51
CA ILE A 61 -25.64 1.50 -8.29
C ILE A 61 -25.22 2.35 -9.50
N LYS A 62 -25.52 1.84 -10.71
CA LYS A 62 -25.47 2.46 -12.05
C LYS A 62 -24.37 3.53 -12.26
N ASP A 63 -23.37 3.15 -13.06
CA ASP A 63 -22.42 4.02 -13.80
C ASP A 63 -20.96 4.07 -13.29
N ASN A 64 -20.58 3.28 -12.28
CA ASN A 64 -19.18 3.17 -11.85
C ASN A 64 -18.55 1.80 -12.17
N PHE A 65 -17.33 1.84 -12.70
CA PHE A 65 -16.47 0.67 -12.96
C PHE A 65 -15.69 0.19 -11.71
N PHE A 66 -15.86 0.85 -10.57
CA PHE A 66 -15.18 0.52 -9.32
C PHE A 66 -15.85 -0.64 -8.58
N ASN A 67 -15.09 -1.71 -8.32
CA ASN A 67 -15.58 -2.92 -7.67
C ASN A 67 -15.32 -2.89 -6.16
N PHE A 68 -16.36 -3.10 -5.36
CA PHE A 68 -16.18 -3.29 -3.92
C PHE A 68 -16.05 -4.77 -3.57
N LEU A 69 -15.06 -5.09 -2.75
CA LEU A 69 -14.78 -6.44 -2.30
C LEU A 69 -15.36 -6.70 -0.91
N SER A 70 -15.91 -7.89 -0.73
CA SER A 70 -16.44 -8.36 0.55
C SER A 70 -15.90 -9.76 0.82
N PRO A 71 -14.90 -9.91 1.71
CA PRO A 71 -14.25 -11.20 1.95
C PRO A 71 -15.18 -12.21 2.60
N TYR A 72 -15.06 -13.47 2.21
CA TYR A 72 -15.67 -14.62 2.88
C TYR A 72 -14.82 -15.88 2.70
N TRP A 73 -15.02 -16.86 3.59
CA TRP A 73 -14.40 -18.17 3.45
C TRP A 73 -15.29 -19.10 2.65
N ARG A 74 -14.75 -19.71 1.60
CA ARG A 74 -15.22 -21.01 1.11
C ARG A 74 -14.46 -22.10 1.86
N LYS A 75 -15.18 -23.15 2.22
CA LYS A 75 -14.62 -24.26 3.00
C LYS A 75 -14.67 -25.50 2.14
N ASP A 76 -13.59 -26.25 2.18
CA ASP A 76 -13.58 -27.58 1.60
C ASP A 76 -14.36 -28.56 2.50
N ASP A 77 -15.02 -29.52 1.84
CA ASP A 77 -15.66 -30.64 2.47
C ASP A 77 -14.66 -31.75 2.83
N GLU A 78 -13.52 -31.81 2.14
CA GLU A 78 -12.44 -32.76 2.39
C GLU A 78 -11.66 -32.47 3.69
N GLU A 79 -11.03 -33.51 4.22
CA GLU A 79 -10.15 -33.42 5.39
C GLU A 79 -8.76 -33.94 5.02
N TYR A 80 -7.73 -33.17 5.38
CA TYR A 80 -6.34 -33.48 5.10
C TYR A 80 -5.58 -33.68 6.40
N SER A 81 -4.78 -34.73 6.46
CA SER A 81 -3.72 -34.85 7.46
C SER A 81 -2.60 -33.84 7.17
N GLU A 82 -1.73 -33.61 8.15
CA GLU A 82 -0.56 -32.73 7.96
C GLU A 82 0.42 -33.29 6.92
N GLU A 83 0.53 -34.62 6.84
CA GLU A 83 1.37 -35.32 5.87
C GLU A 83 0.86 -35.09 4.44
N GLU A 84 -0.45 -35.25 4.20
CA GLU A 84 -1.07 -35.00 2.90
C GLU A 84 -0.90 -33.54 2.44
N ILE A 85 -1.03 -32.56 3.35
CA ILE A 85 -0.79 -31.15 3.01
C ILE A 85 0.66 -30.94 2.53
N LEU A 86 1.63 -31.60 3.16
CA LEU A 86 3.05 -31.47 2.81
C LEU A 86 3.45 -32.24 1.55
N GLU A 87 2.60 -33.13 1.02
CA GLU A 87 2.87 -33.79 -0.26
C GLU A 87 2.82 -32.79 -1.42
N ASP A 88 1.91 -31.80 -1.33
CA ASP A 88 1.68 -30.78 -2.36
C ASP A 88 2.27 -29.40 -2.02
N ASN A 89 2.78 -29.21 -0.79
CA ASN A 89 3.26 -27.93 -0.32
C ASN A 89 4.70 -28.00 0.19
N THR A 90 5.45 -26.93 -0.03
CA THR A 90 6.84 -26.80 0.42
C THR A 90 6.93 -26.69 1.95
N GLU A 91 6.04 -25.93 2.58
CA GLU A 91 6.06 -25.71 4.03
C GLU A 91 4.68 -25.33 4.56
N ILE A 92 4.45 -25.61 5.85
CA ILE A 92 3.29 -25.15 6.61
C ILE A 92 3.74 -24.15 7.67
N ILE A 93 3.13 -22.96 7.68
CA ILE A 93 3.29 -21.95 8.73
C ILE A 93 2.10 -22.00 9.67
N PHE A 94 2.31 -22.45 10.91
CA PHE A 94 1.26 -22.45 11.92
C PHE A 94 1.05 -21.07 12.54
N THR A 95 -0.20 -20.68 12.73
CA THR A 95 -0.57 -19.39 13.32
C THR A 95 -0.07 -19.22 14.77
N LYS A 96 0.16 -20.33 15.48
CA LYS A 96 0.77 -20.34 16.82
C LYS A 96 2.23 -19.83 16.82
N ASP A 97 2.91 -19.88 15.68
CA ASP A 97 4.31 -19.46 15.52
C ASP A 97 4.43 -18.02 14.98
N ILE A 98 3.35 -17.47 14.44
CA ILE A 98 3.27 -16.08 13.97
C ILE A 98 3.47 -15.10 15.14
N SER A 99 4.20 -14.02 14.90
CA SER A 99 4.43 -12.99 15.91
C SER A 99 3.21 -12.11 16.14
N LYS A 100 2.96 -11.79 17.42
CA LYS A 100 1.92 -10.84 17.80
C LYS A 100 2.38 -9.42 17.44
N THR A 101 1.70 -8.82 16.49
CA THR A 101 2.00 -7.47 15.97
C THR A 101 0.71 -6.67 15.80
N SER A 102 0.85 -5.37 15.60
CA SER A 102 -0.21 -4.46 15.18
C SER A 102 0.13 -3.89 13.81
N PHE A 103 -0.87 -3.47 13.05
CA PHE A 103 -0.63 -2.87 11.75
C PHE A 103 0.28 -1.62 11.80
N GLN A 104 0.17 -0.83 12.87
CA GLN A 104 1.03 0.34 13.10
C GLN A 104 2.52 -0.03 13.29
N ASP A 105 2.82 -1.30 13.53
CA ASP A 105 4.19 -1.79 13.54
C ASP A 105 4.80 -1.90 12.13
N PHE A 106 4.01 -1.69 11.07
CA PHE A 106 4.46 -1.80 9.67
C PHE A 106 4.27 -0.51 8.87
N VAL A 107 3.23 0.28 9.16
CA VAL A 107 2.88 1.47 8.36
C VAL A 107 4.05 2.45 8.27
N GLY A 108 4.37 2.86 7.04
CA GLY A 108 5.40 3.84 6.74
C GLY A 108 6.83 3.35 6.95
N LYS A 109 7.04 2.06 7.20
CA LYS A 109 8.35 1.41 7.33
C LYS A 109 8.66 0.64 6.05
N THR A 110 9.89 0.75 5.60
CA THR A 110 10.35 0.01 4.42
C THR A 110 10.96 -1.33 4.83
N TYR A 111 10.61 -2.35 4.07
CA TYR A 111 11.10 -3.71 4.21
C TYR A 111 11.88 -4.09 2.96
N TRP A 112 13.01 -4.76 3.17
CA TRP A 112 13.96 -5.15 2.14
C TRP A 112 13.99 -6.66 2.01
N CYS A 113 13.87 -7.16 0.78
CA CYS A 113 14.01 -8.59 0.50
C CYS A 113 15.49 -9.01 0.58
N ASP A 114 15.78 -10.04 1.36
CA ASP A 114 17.14 -10.57 1.48
C ASP A 114 17.63 -11.23 0.18
N THR A 115 16.71 -11.63 -0.70
CA THR A 115 17.03 -12.15 -2.04
C THR A 115 17.40 -11.02 -2.99
N VAL A 116 18.60 -11.07 -3.55
CA VAL A 116 19.07 -10.13 -4.57
C VAL A 116 18.48 -10.51 -5.93
N ILE A 117 17.91 -9.55 -6.64
CA ILE A 117 17.55 -9.73 -8.05
C ILE A 117 18.75 -9.31 -8.89
N SER A 118 19.42 -10.28 -9.49
CA SER A 118 20.45 -10.03 -10.50
C SER A 118 19.96 -10.49 -11.87
N SER A 119 20.10 -9.64 -12.89
CA SER A 119 20.03 -10.07 -14.29
C SER A 119 21.25 -9.53 -15.04
N GLU A 120 21.57 -10.11 -16.20
CA GLU A 120 22.74 -9.71 -17.01
C GLU A 120 22.74 -8.21 -17.40
N GLU A 121 21.59 -7.54 -17.34
CA GLU A 121 21.40 -6.12 -17.69
C GLU A 121 21.31 -5.17 -16.48
N ARG A 122 21.32 -5.70 -15.24
CA ARG A 122 21.02 -4.94 -14.00
C ARG A 122 22.08 -5.21 -12.94
N GLU A 123 22.85 -4.18 -12.56
CA GLU A 123 23.73 -4.25 -11.40
C GLU A 123 22.89 -4.17 -10.12
N GLU A 124 22.95 -5.22 -9.29
CA GLU A 124 22.41 -5.34 -7.92
C GLU A 124 21.05 -4.65 -7.67
N GLY A 125 19.96 -5.33 -8.08
CA GLY A 125 18.60 -4.91 -7.78
C GLY A 125 18.06 -5.54 -6.48
N HIS A 126 17.15 -4.84 -5.82
CA HIS A 126 16.46 -5.34 -4.63
C HIS A 126 14.96 -5.14 -4.71
N ILE A 127 14.21 -6.01 -4.04
CA ILE A 127 12.78 -5.84 -3.82
C ILE A 127 12.58 -5.10 -2.50
N ILE A 128 11.76 -4.07 -2.52
CA ILE A 128 11.30 -3.40 -1.32
C ILE A 128 9.78 -3.41 -1.24
N CYS A 129 9.28 -3.44 0.00
CA CYS A 129 7.86 -3.44 0.31
C CYS A 129 7.57 -2.39 1.41
N GLU A 130 6.51 -1.61 1.24
CA GLU A 130 6.02 -0.67 2.26
C GLU A 130 4.50 -0.66 2.33
N MET A 131 3.96 -0.75 3.55
CA MET A 131 2.57 -0.40 3.83
C MET A 131 2.48 1.12 3.98
N VAL A 132 2.12 1.82 2.90
CA VAL A 132 2.30 3.27 2.80
C VAL A 132 1.22 4.10 3.49
N ASN A 133 0.04 3.51 3.70
CA ASN A 133 -1.08 4.05 4.46
C ASN A 133 -1.95 2.89 4.98
N ASN A 134 -3.11 3.19 5.58
CA ASN A 134 -3.99 2.16 6.17
C ASN A 134 -4.72 1.26 5.17
N HIS A 135 -4.60 1.54 3.88
CA HIS A 135 -5.40 0.91 2.83
C HIS A 135 -4.55 0.19 1.80
N THR A 136 -3.30 0.62 1.60
CA THR A 136 -2.49 0.17 0.47
C THR A 136 -1.06 -0.17 0.85
N ALA A 137 -0.52 -1.18 0.18
CA ALA A 137 0.89 -1.54 0.19
C ALA A 137 1.48 -1.30 -1.20
N VAL A 138 2.79 -1.11 -1.25
CA VAL A 138 3.55 -1.05 -2.49
C VAL A 138 4.74 -1.97 -2.41
N GLN A 139 4.93 -2.72 -3.49
CA GLN A 139 6.18 -3.42 -3.79
C GLN A 139 6.84 -2.74 -4.97
N ALA A 140 8.16 -2.58 -4.91
CA ALA A 140 8.93 -2.03 -6.02
C ALA A 140 10.27 -2.75 -6.13
N HIS A 141 10.78 -2.80 -7.36
CA HIS A 141 12.19 -3.07 -7.58
C HIS A 141 12.98 -1.77 -7.50
N ILE A 142 14.14 -1.84 -6.87
CA ILE A 142 15.11 -0.75 -6.82
C ILE A 142 16.46 -1.20 -7.35
N ALA A 143 17.08 -0.35 -8.17
CA ALA A 143 18.43 -0.58 -8.69
C ALA A 143 19.18 0.76 -8.80
N ASN A 144 20.51 0.72 -8.82
CA ASN A 144 21.34 1.90 -9.09
C ASN A 144 21.33 2.29 -10.58
N LYS A 145 20.92 1.36 -11.45
CA LYS A 145 20.95 1.47 -12.91
C LYS A 145 19.77 0.72 -13.52
N ILE A 146 19.01 1.39 -14.39
CA ILE A 146 17.84 0.78 -15.05
C ILE A 146 17.93 0.99 -16.57
N PRO A 147 17.84 -0.09 -17.38
CA PRO A 147 17.66 0.04 -18.82
C PRO A 147 16.25 0.54 -19.14
N THR A 148 16.11 1.55 -19.99
CA THR A 148 14.78 1.97 -20.48
C THR A 148 14.44 1.24 -21.77
N TYR A 149 13.27 0.60 -21.80
CA TYR A 149 12.74 -0.05 -23.00
C TYR A 149 11.83 0.95 -23.76
N GLY A 150 12.21 1.33 -24.99
CA GLY A 150 11.52 2.33 -25.82
C GLY A 150 12.30 2.75 -27.08
N PHE A 151 11.81 3.77 -27.82
CA PHE A 151 12.52 4.33 -28.98
C PHE A 151 13.82 5.01 -28.54
N GLY A 152 14.93 4.27 -28.66
CA GLY A 152 16.25 4.64 -28.16
C GLY A 152 16.55 3.90 -26.86
N GLN A 153 17.39 2.88 -26.93
CA GLN A 153 17.90 2.21 -25.73
C GLN A 153 18.87 3.17 -25.04
N TYR A 154 18.52 3.66 -23.86
CA TYR A 154 19.43 4.39 -22.99
C TYR A 154 19.38 3.82 -21.57
N ILE A 155 20.42 4.11 -20.81
CA ILE A 155 20.56 3.68 -19.42
C ILE A 155 20.28 4.91 -18.56
N ILE A 156 19.35 4.79 -17.63
CA ILE A 156 19.21 5.76 -16.54
C ILE A 156 20.14 5.28 -15.43
N ASP A 157 21.18 6.08 -15.17
CA ASP A 157 22.13 5.87 -14.09
C ASP A 157 22.00 6.99 -13.07
N THR A 158 22.31 6.68 -11.82
CA THR A 158 22.33 7.66 -10.75
C THR A 158 23.69 8.35 -10.70
N PRO A 159 23.74 9.68 -10.51
CA PRO A 159 25.02 10.36 -10.44
C PRO A 159 25.91 9.72 -9.38
N LYS A 160 27.19 9.47 -9.70
CA LYS A 160 28.16 8.80 -8.80
C LYS A 160 28.23 9.42 -7.39
N ASP A 161 27.93 10.72 -7.29
CA ASP A 161 28.01 11.50 -6.05
C ASP A 161 26.69 11.57 -5.28
N THR A 162 25.63 10.90 -5.74
CA THR A 162 24.35 10.82 -5.01
C THR A 162 23.74 9.44 -5.19
N PRO A 163 23.92 8.51 -4.23
CA PRO A 163 23.28 7.20 -4.29
C PRO A 163 21.77 7.40 -4.17
N ARG A 164 21.10 7.46 -5.31
CA ARG A 164 19.64 7.40 -5.40
C ARG A 164 19.34 6.04 -5.99
N TRP A 165 18.52 5.25 -5.32
CA TRP A 165 17.98 4.08 -5.98
C TRP A 165 16.91 4.54 -6.96
N LEU A 166 16.88 3.94 -8.14
CA LEU A 166 15.82 4.13 -9.11
C LEU A 166 14.77 3.05 -8.87
N THR A 167 13.49 3.42 -8.85
CA THR A 167 12.36 2.49 -8.70
C THR A 167 11.80 2.07 -10.07
N PHE A 168 11.46 0.80 -10.21
CA PHE A 168 10.76 0.24 -11.37
C PHE A 168 9.86 -0.94 -10.95
N ASP A 169 9.07 -1.48 -11.88
CA ASP A 169 8.11 -2.57 -11.66
C ASP A 169 7.29 -2.36 -10.37
N THR A 170 6.83 -1.14 -10.18
CA THR A 170 6.09 -0.78 -8.96
C THR A 170 4.68 -1.33 -9.07
N LYS A 171 4.27 -2.12 -8.09
CA LYS A 171 2.90 -2.61 -7.95
C LYS A 171 2.30 -2.11 -6.64
N GLN A 172 1.07 -1.62 -6.73
CA GLN A 172 0.25 -1.26 -5.58
C GLN A 172 -0.74 -2.38 -5.29
N TYR A 173 -1.13 -2.52 -4.03
CA TYR A 173 -2.14 -3.47 -3.60
C TYR A 173 -3.01 -2.84 -2.52
N ALA A 174 -4.27 -3.26 -2.44
CA ALA A 174 -5.08 -3.07 -1.24
C ALA A 174 -4.64 -4.02 -0.12
N ILE A 175 -4.86 -3.62 1.13
CA ILE A 175 -4.52 -4.41 2.31
C ILE A 175 -5.77 -4.89 3.02
N LEU A 176 -5.90 -6.22 3.19
CA LEU A 176 -6.85 -6.83 4.12
C LEU A 176 -6.12 -7.44 5.33
N MET A 177 -6.45 -6.99 6.54
CA MET A 177 -5.93 -7.59 7.78
C MET A 177 -6.77 -8.80 8.18
N LEU A 178 -6.15 -9.99 8.27
CA LEU A 178 -6.77 -11.15 8.88
C LEU A 178 -6.53 -11.17 10.38
N LYS A 179 -7.61 -11.17 11.16
CA LYS A 179 -7.59 -11.26 12.63
C LYS A 179 -7.59 -12.73 13.05
N LEU A 180 -6.44 -13.22 13.48
CA LEU A 180 -6.25 -14.60 13.94
C LEU A 180 -6.57 -14.75 15.43
N LYS A 181 -6.41 -15.97 15.97
CA LYS A 181 -6.46 -16.22 17.41
C LYS A 181 -5.34 -15.45 18.15
N ASP A 182 -5.51 -15.27 19.46
CA ASP A 182 -4.51 -14.66 20.35
C ASP A 182 -4.06 -13.23 19.97
N SER A 183 -4.94 -12.49 19.28
CA SER A 183 -4.69 -11.15 18.77
C SER A 183 -3.52 -11.06 17.78
N LYS A 184 -3.21 -12.17 17.10
CA LYS A 184 -2.23 -12.19 16.00
C LYS A 184 -2.89 -11.76 14.69
N GLN A 185 -2.07 -11.27 13.76
CA GLN A 185 -2.54 -10.68 12.51
C GLN A 185 -1.58 -11.04 11.39
N ILE A 186 -2.13 -11.30 10.20
CA ILE A 186 -1.42 -11.32 8.92
C ILE A 186 -2.09 -10.36 7.96
N TYR A 187 -1.39 -9.97 6.91
CA TYR A 187 -1.87 -8.96 5.98
C TYR A 187 -1.84 -9.52 4.57
N LEU A 188 -2.94 -9.33 3.86
CA LEU A 188 -3.15 -9.82 2.51
C LEU A 188 -3.05 -8.65 1.54
N PHE A 189 -2.30 -8.84 0.46
CA PHE A 189 -2.18 -7.85 -0.61
C PHE A 189 -3.01 -8.30 -1.79
N ILE A 190 -3.99 -7.47 -2.13
CA ILE A 190 -5.02 -7.77 -3.11
C ILE A 190 -4.91 -6.77 -4.26
N ASN A 191 -4.91 -7.27 -5.49
CA ASN A 191 -4.92 -6.41 -6.67
C ASN A 191 -6.30 -5.75 -6.87
N GLU A 192 -6.40 -4.86 -7.86
CA GLU A 192 -7.63 -4.13 -8.20
C GLU A 192 -8.76 -5.01 -8.73
N ASN A 193 -8.44 -6.21 -9.22
CA ASN A 193 -9.41 -7.21 -9.68
C ASN A 193 -9.98 -8.06 -8.53
N GLY A 194 -9.39 -7.97 -7.34
CA GLY A 194 -9.77 -8.74 -6.17
C GLY A 194 -9.01 -10.05 -6.01
N ASP A 195 -7.97 -10.29 -6.80
CA ASP A 195 -7.12 -11.47 -6.62
C ASP A 195 -6.16 -11.25 -5.46
N LEU A 196 -6.04 -12.28 -4.61
CA LEU A 196 -5.07 -12.29 -3.53
C LEU A 196 -3.71 -12.67 -4.09
N GLU A 197 -2.83 -11.67 -4.16
CA GLU A 197 -1.50 -11.78 -4.77
C GLU A 197 -0.44 -12.23 -3.75
N LYS A 198 -0.53 -11.72 -2.51
CA LYS A 198 0.54 -11.94 -1.52
C LYS A 198 0.03 -12.07 -0.09
N VAL A 199 0.74 -12.87 0.70
CA VAL A 199 0.49 -13.06 2.14
C VAL A 199 1.69 -12.58 2.94
N PHE A 200 1.53 -11.49 3.69
CA PHE A 200 2.54 -10.90 4.57
C PHE A 200 2.38 -11.44 5.99
N ILE A 201 3.37 -12.20 6.45
CA ILE A 201 3.36 -12.94 7.72
C ILE A 201 4.49 -12.43 8.63
N PRO A 202 4.15 -11.78 9.77
CA PRO A 202 5.14 -11.35 10.75
C PRO A 202 5.76 -12.51 11.53
N MET A 203 7.09 -12.69 11.41
CA MET A 203 7.86 -13.79 12.02
C MET A 203 9.06 -13.23 12.80
N GLY A 204 8.78 -12.53 13.89
CA GLY A 204 9.78 -11.95 14.79
C GLY A 204 10.32 -10.62 14.26
N ASP A 205 11.64 -10.58 14.04
CA ASP A 205 12.34 -9.46 13.41
C ASP A 205 12.28 -9.49 11.88
N LYS A 206 11.77 -10.58 11.31
CA LYS A 206 11.61 -10.82 9.88
C LYS A 206 10.14 -10.89 9.49
N ILE A 207 9.91 -10.69 8.20
CA ILE A 207 8.64 -10.91 7.54
C ILE A 207 8.83 -12.03 6.52
N VAL A 208 7.90 -12.98 6.51
CA VAL A 208 7.73 -13.90 5.40
C VAL A 208 6.67 -13.29 4.48
N LEU A 209 7.00 -13.11 3.21
CA LEU A 209 6.06 -12.71 2.18
C LEU A 209 5.91 -13.88 1.21
N ILE A 210 4.71 -14.46 1.15
CA ILE A 210 4.36 -15.45 0.13
C ILE A 210 3.88 -14.67 -1.10
N ASP A 211 4.50 -14.90 -2.25
CA ASP A 211 4.25 -14.33 -3.58
C ASP A 211 4.45 -15.48 -4.59
N GLU A 212 4.97 -15.24 -5.81
CA GLU A 212 5.48 -16.29 -6.74
C GLU A 212 6.49 -17.26 -6.09
N ALA A 213 7.07 -16.87 -4.95
CA ALA A 213 7.90 -17.71 -4.10
C ALA A 213 7.80 -17.22 -2.64
N LYS A 214 8.43 -17.94 -1.71
CA LYS A 214 8.66 -17.44 -0.35
C LYS A 214 9.83 -16.47 -0.32
N TYR A 215 9.54 -15.23 0.04
CA TYR A 215 10.55 -14.22 0.31
C TYR A 215 10.66 -13.92 1.80
N THR A 216 11.90 -13.64 2.22
CA THR A 216 12.16 -13.12 3.56
C THR A 216 12.54 -11.65 3.46
N PHE A 217 11.83 -10.83 4.21
CA PHE A 217 12.06 -9.40 4.28
C PHE A 217 12.53 -9.00 5.68
N ARG A 218 13.44 -8.04 5.74
CA ARG A 218 13.88 -7.38 6.97
C ARG A 218 13.57 -5.91 6.94
N LYS A 219 13.25 -5.34 8.10
CA LYS A 219 13.07 -3.89 8.21
C LYS A 219 14.40 -3.17 8.01
N ILE A 220 14.38 -2.10 7.24
CA ILE A 220 15.51 -1.20 7.07
C ILE A 220 15.20 0.17 7.68
N THR A 221 16.22 0.83 8.22
CA THR A 221 16.10 2.15 8.86
C THR A 221 16.71 3.28 8.05
N SER A 222 17.47 2.95 7.00
CA SER A 222 18.10 3.96 6.17
C SER A 222 17.07 4.63 5.27
N GLU A 223 16.99 5.96 5.35
CA GLU A 223 16.07 6.78 4.56
C GLU A 223 16.35 6.71 3.06
N ILE A 224 17.57 6.32 2.64
CA ILE A 224 17.94 6.24 1.22
C ILE A 224 17.12 5.19 0.46
N TYR A 225 16.52 4.24 1.19
CA TYR A 225 15.66 3.18 0.69
C TYR A 225 14.17 3.46 0.93
N ASN A 226 13.84 4.56 1.61
CA ASN A 226 12.47 4.86 1.94
C ASN A 226 11.69 5.16 0.68
N LEU A 227 10.60 4.43 0.52
CA LEU A 227 9.81 4.41 -0.70
C LEU A 227 9.21 5.81 -1.01
N LYS A 228 8.93 6.62 0.04
CA LYS A 228 8.47 8.02 -0.07
C LYS A 228 9.47 8.98 -0.69
N ASN A 229 10.76 8.62 -0.73
CA ASN A 229 11.80 9.45 -1.32
C ASN A 229 11.92 9.28 -2.83
N TYR A 230 11.16 8.35 -3.43
CA TYR A 230 11.17 8.12 -4.87
C TYR A 230 9.97 8.78 -5.56
N ARG A 231 10.22 9.26 -6.77
CA ARG A 231 9.14 9.59 -7.71
C ARG A 231 8.56 8.28 -8.20
N TYR A 232 7.43 7.90 -7.62
CA TYR A 232 6.57 6.92 -8.27
C TYR A 232 6.06 7.51 -9.58
N SER A 233 6.20 6.76 -10.66
CA SER A 233 5.23 6.88 -11.74
C SER A 233 3.87 6.60 -11.10
N THR A 234 3.04 7.64 -11.00
CA THR A 234 1.59 7.57 -11.05
C THR A 234 0.99 6.36 -10.33
N ARG A 235 0.56 6.55 -9.08
CA ARG A 235 -0.31 5.54 -8.45
C ARG A 235 -1.71 5.67 -9.03
N ASP A 236 -2.27 4.53 -9.39
CA ASP A 236 -3.64 4.45 -9.85
C ASP A 236 -4.57 4.55 -8.64
N PHE A 237 -4.89 5.80 -8.27
CA PHE A 237 -5.88 6.08 -7.23
C PHE A 237 -7.20 5.37 -7.54
N ASP A 238 -7.61 5.39 -8.81
CA ASP A 238 -8.90 4.89 -9.28
C ASP A 238 -9.01 3.35 -9.23
N ASP A 239 -7.89 2.65 -9.08
CA ASP A 239 -7.87 1.19 -8.92
C ASP A 239 -8.26 0.76 -7.50
N TYR A 240 -7.96 1.59 -6.51
CA TYR A 240 -8.06 1.22 -5.10
C TYR A 240 -8.97 2.13 -4.27
N PHE A 241 -9.34 3.29 -4.78
CA PHE A 241 -10.15 4.28 -4.09
C PHE A 241 -11.19 4.93 -5.00
N GLU A 242 -12.32 5.31 -4.38
CA GLU A 242 -13.43 5.95 -5.06
C GLU A 242 -13.88 7.21 -4.30
N ILE A 243 -14.24 8.26 -5.05
CA ILE A 243 -14.92 9.44 -4.49
C ILE A 243 -16.42 9.15 -4.46
N PHE A 244 -16.92 8.78 -3.29
CA PHE A 244 -18.29 8.32 -3.13
C PHE A 244 -19.23 9.42 -2.64
N PRO A 245 -20.41 9.61 -3.27
CA PRO A 245 -21.39 10.58 -2.83
C PRO A 245 -22.06 10.16 -1.51
N LYS A 246 -22.25 11.11 -0.61
CA LYS A 246 -22.90 10.96 0.69
C LYS A 246 -23.83 12.14 0.97
N GLY A 247 -25.06 12.03 0.48
CA GLY A 247 -26.01 13.14 0.49
C GLY A 247 -25.50 14.27 -0.41
N LYS A 248 -25.25 15.46 0.17
CA LYS A 248 -24.70 16.63 -0.54
C LYS A 248 -23.18 16.78 -0.44
N LYS A 249 -22.51 15.77 0.10
CA LYS A 249 -21.05 15.75 0.33
C LYS A 249 -20.45 14.51 -0.31
N TYR A 250 -19.13 14.39 -0.22
CA TYR A 250 -18.34 13.31 -0.76
C TYR A 250 -17.43 12.73 0.33
N GLU A 251 -17.15 11.43 0.25
CA GLU A 251 -16.10 10.78 1.02
C GLU A 251 -15.17 9.99 0.08
N ILE A 252 -13.95 9.69 0.54
CA ILE A 252 -13.06 8.77 -0.18
C ILE A 252 -13.15 7.43 0.51
N ILE A 253 -13.47 6.38 -0.23
CA ILE A 253 -13.55 5.02 0.27
C ILE A 253 -12.59 4.11 -0.49
N ASP A 254 -12.12 3.05 0.18
CA ASP A 254 -11.31 1.99 -0.44
C ASP A 254 -12.20 0.89 -1.07
N ILE A 255 -11.56 -0.08 -1.72
CA ILE A 255 -12.23 -1.26 -2.30
C ILE A 255 -13.05 -2.08 -1.29
N PHE A 256 -12.78 -1.96 0.02
CA PHE A 256 -13.53 -2.64 1.08
C PHE A 256 -14.60 -1.75 1.72
N LYS A 257 -14.90 -0.58 1.12
CA LYS A 257 -15.84 0.44 1.61
C LYS A 257 -15.44 1.09 2.94
N ASN A 258 -14.19 1.01 3.35
CA ASN A 258 -13.70 1.78 4.49
C ASN A 258 -13.35 3.19 4.04
N LYS A 259 -13.53 4.16 4.93
CA LYS A 259 -13.13 5.54 4.68
C LYS A 259 -11.61 5.65 4.58
N ALA A 260 -11.11 6.08 3.43
CA ALA A 260 -9.70 6.41 3.23
C ALA A 260 -9.32 7.75 3.87
N LEU A 261 -10.29 8.68 3.95
CA LEU A 261 -10.22 9.88 4.78
C LEU A 261 -11.47 9.95 5.67
N LEU A 262 -11.29 10.25 6.95
CA LEU A 262 -12.37 10.27 7.96
C LEU A 262 -13.55 11.19 7.62
N GLY A 263 -13.26 12.30 6.95
CA GLY A 263 -14.20 13.39 6.73
C GLY A 263 -15.25 13.09 5.67
N THR A 264 -16.18 14.04 5.56
CA THR A 264 -17.03 14.21 4.38
C THR A 264 -16.86 15.65 3.91
N TYR A 265 -16.73 15.84 2.62
CA TYR A 265 -16.25 17.09 2.04
C TYR A 265 -17.27 17.63 1.06
N ASP A 266 -17.35 18.95 0.96
CA ASP A 266 -18.22 19.61 -0.03
C ASP A 266 -17.67 19.36 -1.44
N THR A 267 -16.35 19.36 -1.60
CA THR A 267 -15.67 18.99 -2.85
C THR A 267 -14.39 18.21 -2.57
N ILE A 268 -14.07 17.28 -3.46
CA ILE A 268 -12.79 16.57 -3.53
C ILE A 268 -12.26 16.72 -4.95
N ILE A 269 -11.03 17.19 -5.09
CA ILE A 269 -10.33 17.33 -6.37
C ILE A 269 -9.02 16.55 -6.24
N ARG A 270 -8.68 15.72 -7.23
CA ARG A 270 -7.48 14.89 -7.16
C ARG A 270 -6.79 14.76 -8.51
N ASN A 271 -5.50 14.46 -8.45
CA ASN A 271 -4.72 13.85 -9.53
C ASN A 271 -3.89 12.71 -8.94
N GLU A 272 -2.97 12.15 -9.71
CA GLU A 272 -2.10 11.03 -9.31
C GLU A 272 -1.16 11.36 -8.13
N THR A 273 -0.99 12.65 -7.79
CA THR A 273 -0.02 13.12 -6.80
C THR A 273 -0.66 13.72 -5.56
N PHE A 274 -1.79 14.41 -5.71
CA PHE A 274 -2.43 15.15 -4.62
C PHE A 274 -3.94 14.95 -4.59
N ILE A 275 -4.47 15.08 -3.36
CA ILE A 275 -5.89 15.15 -3.06
C ILE A 275 -6.14 16.47 -2.34
N ILE A 276 -7.02 17.30 -2.89
CA ILE A 276 -7.49 18.54 -2.27
C ILE A 276 -8.93 18.31 -1.81
N THR A 277 -9.19 18.58 -0.53
CA THR A 277 -10.53 18.49 0.05
C THR A 277 -10.97 19.87 0.53
N LYS A 278 -12.25 20.16 0.36
CA LYS A 278 -12.88 21.38 0.88
C LYS A 278 -14.06 21.03 1.76
N ASN A 279 -14.12 21.62 2.94
CA ASN A 279 -15.28 21.55 3.83
C ASN A 279 -15.53 22.93 4.41
N LYS A 280 -16.60 23.60 3.94
CA LYS A 280 -16.85 25.02 4.16
C LYS A 280 -15.66 25.86 3.67
N GLU A 281 -15.01 26.58 4.57
CA GLU A 281 -13.83 27.42 4.29
C GLU A 281 -12.50 26.66 4.49
N GLU A 282 -12.53 25.44 5.05
CA GLU A 282 -11.33 24.67 5.30
C GLU A 282 -10.89 23.94 4.03
N VAL A 283 -9.68 24.25 3.57
CA VAL A 283 -9.01 23.57 2.45
C VAL A 283 -7.86 22.75 3.01
N ASN A 284 -7.89 21.44 2.76
CA ASN A 284 -6.82 20.53 3.15
C ASN A 284 -6.23 19.84 1.93
N ILE A 285 -4.91 19.66 1.95
CA ILE A 285 -4.15 19.06 0.86
C ILE A 285 -3.45 17.81 1.40
N TYR A 286 -3.53 16.72 0.66
CA TYR A 286 -2.88 15.45 0.96
C TYR A 286 -2.04 15.02 -0.23
N ASN A 287 -0.94 14.31 0.00
CA ASN A 287 -0.19 13.64 -1.07
C ASN A 287 -0.84 12.29 -1.45
N GLN A 288 -0.26 11.59 -2.43
CA GLN A 288 -0.74 10.29 -2.90
C GLN A 288 -0.74 9.18 -1.83
N PHE A 289 -0.12 9.40 -0.67
CA PHE A 289 -0.12 8.48 0.47
C PHE A 289 -1.15 8.86 1.54
N PHE A 290 -2.09 9.77 1.23
CA PHE A 290 -3.08 10.30 2.17
C PHE A 290 -2.44 11.03 3.37
N GLN A 291 -1.19 11.49 3.25
CA GLN A 291 -0.55 12.29 4.28
C GLN A 291 -0.96 13.74 4.11
N LYS A 292 -1.55 14.32 5.17
CA LYS A 292 -1.91 15.75 5.19
C LYS A 292 -0.64 16.60 5.15
N LEU A 293 -0.58 17.50 4.17
CA LEU A 293 0.52 18.45 4.01
C LEU A 293 0.16 19.73 4.76
N ASN A 294 1.09 20.22 5.60
CA ASN A 294 0.85 21.35 6.47
C ASN A 294 1.37 22.65 5.84
N TYR A 295 0.46 23.46 5.31
CA TYR A 295 0.76 24.75 4.68
C TYR A 295 0.18 25.95 5.45
N GLY A 296 -0.09 25.78 6.74
CA GLY A 296 -0.78 26.79 7.54
C GLY A 296 -2.23 26.98 7.09
N LYS A 297 -2.72 28.22 7.14
CA LYS A 297 -4.10 28.57 6.77
C LYS A 297 -4.21 28.76 5.25
N VAL A 298 -4.63 27.70 4.57
CA VAL A 298 -4.85 27.70 3.11
C VAL A 298 -6.15 28.44 2.77
N LYS A 299 -6.07 29.41 1.85
CA LYS A 299 -7.25 30.10 1.28
C LYS A 299 -7.78 29.37 0.06
N SER A 300 -6.88 28.96 -0.84
CA SER A 300 -7.19 28.25 -2.08
C SER A 300 -6.03 27.32 -2.45
N ALA A 301 -6.34 26.27 -3.22
CA ALA A 301 -5.34 25.35 -3.74
C ALA A 301 -5.75 24.81 -5.11
N HIS A 302 -4.77 24.66 -6.00
CA HIS A 302 -4.98 24.20 -7.37
C HIS A 302 -3.93 23.17 -7.78
N LEU A 303 -4.38 22.10 -8.43
CA LEU A 303 -3.49 21.07 -8.97
C LEU A 303 -2.77 21.60 -10.21
N ILE A 304 -1.45 21.45 -10.25
CA ILE A 304 -0.61 21.82 -11.40
C ILE A 304 0.34 20.68 -11.70
N ASN A 305 -0.09 19.76 -12.56
CA ASN A 305 0.71 18.59 -12.96
C ASN A 305 1.20 17.81 -11.71
N LEU A 306 2.51 17.60 -11.53
CA LEU A 306 3.10 16.94 -10.35
C LEU A 306 3.30 17.86 -9.13
N ALA A 307 2.74 19.07 -9.15
CA ALA A 307 2.83 20.06 -8.08
C ALA A 307 1.44 20.56 -7.65
N VAL A 308 1.40 21.27 -6.51
CA VAL A 308 0.23 21.98 -6.03
C VAL A 308 0.54 23.45 -5.83
N GLU A 309 -0.31 24.32 -6.38
CA GLU A 309 -0.32 25.75 -6.09
C GLU A 309 -1.16 25.98 -4.84
N VAL A 310 -0.63 26.71 -3.87
CA VAL A 310 -1.27 27.01 -2.60
C VAL A 310 -1.23 28.52 -2.38
N GLU A 311 -2.41 29.10 -2.15
CA GLU A 311 -2.55 30.49 -1.73
C GLU A 311 -2.79 30.56 -0.22
N ASP A 312 -1.88 31.23 0.48
CA ASP A 312 -1.98 31.49 1.91
C ASP A 312 -2.01 33.02 2.21
N GLU A 313 -1.74 33.40 3.45
CA GLU A 313 -1.66 34.81 3.84
C GLU A 313 -0.40 35.53 3.30
N GLN A 314 0.66 34.79 2.96
CA GLN A 314 1.90 35.30 2.39
C GLN A 314 1.92 35.28 0.85
N GLY A 315 0.86 34.77 0.22
CA GLY A 315 0.67 34.78 -1.23
C GLY A 315 0.69 33.37 -1.83
N VAL A 316 1.00 33.29 -3.12
CA VAL A 316 0.98 32.04 -3.88
C VAL A 316 2.36 31.37 -3.85
N LYS A 317 2.38 30.09 -3.49
CA LYS A 317 3.57 29.23 -3.51
C LYS A 317 3.26 27.90 -4.18
N TYR A 318 4.30 27.22 -4.65
CA TYR A 318 4.21 25.91 -5.29
C TYR A 318 4.94 24.87 -4.47
N TYR A 319 4.38 23.67 -4.40
CA TYR A 319 4.93 22.56 -3.60
C TYR A 319 4.95 21.26 -4.40
N ASP A 320 5.98 20.45 -4.17
CA ASP A 320 6.04 19.08 -4.66
C ASP A 320 5.29 18.10 -3.73
N SER A 321 5.24 16.82 -4.12
CA SER A 321 4.52 15.74 -3.40
C SER A 321 5.02 15.47 -1.98
N THR A 322 6.23 15.94 -1.65
CA THR A 322 6.81 15.86 -0.30
C THR A 322 6.41 17.04 0.57
N GLY A 323 5.76 18.04 -0.01
CA GLY A 323 5.42 19.30 0.65
C GLY A 323 6.55 20.32 0.65
N LYS A 324 7.63 20.09 -0.12
CA LYS A 324 8.74 21.05 -0.23
C LYS A 324 8.38 22.13 -1.24
N SER A 325 8.69 23.39 -0.90
CA SER A 325 8.45 24.50 -1.82
C SER A 325 9.39 24.43 -3.03
N ILE A 326 8.82 24.65 -4.21
CA ILE A 326 9.53 24.66 -5.48
C ILE A 326 9.32 26.01 -6.18
N PRO A 327 10.33 26.48 -6.95
CA PRO A 327 10.18 27.69 -7.73
C PRO A 327 9.21 27.46 -8.91
N LYS A 328 8.51 28.51 -9.33
CA LYS A 328 7.61 28.46 -10.51
C LYS A 328 8.30 27.96 -11.78
N SER A 329 9.61 28.21 -11.92
CA SER A 329 10.40 27.72 -13.06
C SER A 329 10.46 26.18 -13.13
N ALA A 330 10.44 25.50 -11.98
CA ALA A 330 10.45 24.03 -11.92
C ALA A 330 9.17 23.43 -12.50
N LEU A 331 8.04 24.15 -12.47
CA LEU A 331 6.77 23.69 -13.07
C LEU A 331 6.88 23.40 -14.57
N ARG A 332 7.78 24.10 -15.29
CA ARG A 332 8.01 23.89 -16.73
C ARG A 332 8.81 22.63 -17.04
N GLU A 333 9.60 22.12 -16.10
CA GLU A 333 10.36 20.88 -16.29
C GLU A 333 9.47 19.64 -16.15
N PHE A 334 8.27 19.80 -15.58
CA PHE A 334 7.30 18.70 -15.41
C PHE A 334 6.38 18.50 -16.62
N SER A 335 6.31 19.45 -17.56
CA SER A 335 5.54 19.28 -18.79
C SER A 335 6.35 18.46 -19.82
N CYS A 336 6.29 17.14 -19.73
CA CYS A 336 6.68 16.29 -20.85
C CYS A 336 5.62 16.37 -21.95
N GLY A 337 5.93 17.16 -22.98
CA GLY A 337 5.63 16.93 -24.41
C GLY A 337 4.21 16.62 -24.87
N THR A 338 3.52 17.64 -25.40
CA THR A 338 3.12 17.64 -26.83
C THR A 338 3.09 19.09 -27.29
N ARG A 339 3.94 19.41 -28.27
CA ARG A 339 3.79 20.57 -29.14
C ARG A 339 3.50 20.07 -30.53
#